data_AF-A0A822HNE0-F1
#
_entry.id   AF-A0A822HNE0-F1
#
_cell.length_a   1.000
_cell.length_b   1.000
_cell.length_c   1.000
_cell.angle_alpha   90.00
_cell.angle_beta   90.00
_cell.angle_gamma   90.00
#
_symmetry.space_group_name_H-M   'P 1'
#
loop_
_entity.id
_entity.type
_entity.pdbx_description
1 polymer ?
#
loop_
_entity_poly.entity_id
_entity_poly.type
_entity_poly.pdbx_seq_one_letter_code
_entity_poly.pdbx_strand_id
1 'polypeptide(L)'
;MMDVDINENEQVVSVCTLVRRFAHEVLSRQKQYRDDLLISCLQFIISLPSECIDYDFADYVPAIQLALSIGLTYLPLAEQTINSLERWSQSTALNLSNFYDQILPY
;
A
#
# COMPACT_ATOMS: atom_id res chain seq x y z
N MET A 1 -14.04 35.28 -10.87
CA MET A 1 -14.52 34.28 -9.89
C MET A 1 -13.87 32.95 -10.26
N MET A 2 -12.63 32.75 -9.84
CA MET A 2 -11.86 31.51 -9.99
C MET A 2 -10.97 31.43 -8.74
N ASP A 3 -11.62 31.11 -7.63
CA ASP A 3 -10.99 30.81 -6.34
C ASP A 3 -11.32 29.35 -5.99
N VAL A 4 -10.87 28.43 -6.82
CA VAL A 4 -10.85 26.98 -6.58
C VAL A 4 -9.53 26.47 -7.15
N ASP A 5 -8.90 25.46 -6.54
CA ASP A 5 -7.71 24.69 -6.97
C ASP A 5 -6.33 24.88 -6.29
N ILE A 6 -6.13 25.82 -5.35
CA ILE A 6 -4.88 25.81 -4.54
C ILE A 6 -5.06 25.07 -3.21
N ASN A 7 -6.27 25.11 -2.62
CA ASN A 7 -6.53 24.55 -1.29
C ASN A 7 -6.80 23.03 -1.29
N GLU A 8 -7.35 22.46 -2.37
CA GLU A 8 -7.67 21.01 -2.42
C GLU A 8 -6.41 20.14 -2.47
N ASN A 9 -5.39 20.57 -3.18
CA ASN A 9 -4.11 19.86 -3.26
C ASN A 9 -3.39 19.81 -1.90
N GLU A 10 -3.49 20.87 -1.09
CA GLU A 10 -2.86 20.91 0.24
C GLU A 10 -3.54 19.96 1.23
N GLN A 11 -4.87 19.85 1.17
CA GLN A 11 -5.63 18.89 1.99
C GLN A 11 -5.33 17.45 1.59
N VAL A 12 -5.24 17.15 0.28
CA VAL A 12 -4.91 15.81 -0.23
C VAL A 12 -3.50 15.40 0.21
N VAL A 13 -2.52 16.30 0.11
CA VAL A 13 -1.15 16.05 0.57
C VAL A 13 -1.09 15.84 2.09
N SER A 14 -1.83 16.64 2.86
CA SER A 14 -1.94 16.48 4.32
C SER A 14 -2.53 15.12 4.71
N VAL A 15 -3.61 14.70 4.04
CA VAL A 15 -4.24 13.38 4.26
C VAL A 15 -3.28 12.25 3.89
N CYS A 16 -2.63 12.27 2.73
CA CYS A 16 -1.64 11.25 2.38
C CYS A 16 -0.50 11.19 3.40
N THR A 17 -0.05 12.34 3.91
CA THR A 17 0.99 12.40 4.94
C THR A 17 0.54 11.71 6.23
N LEU A 18 -0.68 11.97 6.70
CA LEU A 18 -1.22 11.35 7.90
C LEU A 18 -1.40 9.83 7.71
N VAL A 19 -1.97 9.43 6.58
CA VAL A 19 -2.20 8.03 6.22
C VAL A 19 -0.88 7.27 6.11
N ARG A 20 0.15 7.85 5.49
CA ARG A 20 1.50 7.27 5.42
C ARG A 20 2.11 7.07 6.80
N ARG A 21 2.03 8.07 7.69
CA ARG A 21 2.54 7.94 9.07
C ARG A 21 1.85 6.80 9.80
N PHE A 22 0.53 6.69 9.66
CA PHE A 22 -0.21 5.58 10.23
C PHE A 22 0.21 4.24 9.62
N ALA A 23 0.38 4.17 8.30
CA ALA A 23 0.81 2.96 7.61
C ALA A 23 2.21 2.47 8.07
N HIS A 24 3.19 3.37 8.26
CA HIS A 24 4.48 3.00 8.85
C HIS A 24 4.36 2.47 10.26
N GLU A 25 3.49 3.07 11.08
CA GLU A 25 3.29 2.59 12.44
C GLU A 25 2.61 1.22 12.47
N VAL A 26 1.66 0.98 11.56
CA VAL A 26 1.06 -0.33 11.33
C VAL A 26 2.12 -1.34 10.89
N LEU A 27 2.97 -1.00 9.91
CA LEU A 27 4.07 -1.86 9.44
C LEU A 27 5.05 -2.23 10.56
N SER A 28 5.43 -1.27 11.40
CA SER A 28 6.30 -1.49 12.56
C SER A 28 5.69 -2.45 13.58
N ARG A 29 4.37 -2.34 13.79
CA ARG A 29 3.61 -3.16 14.75
C ARG A 29 3.08 -4.48 14.17
N GLN A 30 3.10 -4.66 12.85
CA GLN A 30 2.56 -5.84 12.16
C GLN A 30 3.18 -7.16 12.61
N LYS A 31 4.42 -7.16 13.07
CA LYS A 31 5.10 -8.36 13.62
C LYS A 31 4.40 -8.95 14.86
N GLN A 32 3.54 -8.18 15.52
CA GLN A 32 2.80 -8.59 16.72
C GLN A 32 1.33 -8.92 16.44
N TYR A 33 0.82 -8.60 15.24
CA TYR A 33 -0.57 -8.84 14.87
C TYR A 33 -0.78 -10.31 14.47
N ARG A 34 -1.99 -10.81 14.74
CA ARG A 34 -2.41 -12.19 14.40
C ARG A 34 -3.80 -12.18 13.76
N ASP A 35 -4.05 -13.24 12.99
CA ASP A 35 -5.36 -13.58 12.45
C ASP A 35 -6.04 -12.39 11.74
N ASP A 36 -7.26 -12.06 12.12
CA ASP A 36 -8.10 -11.06 11.45
C ASP A 36 -7.54 -9.63 11.52
N LEU A 37 -6.79 -9.30 12.58
CA LEU A 37 -6.18 -7.97 12.71
C LEU A 37 -5.07 -7.78 11.68
N LEU A 38 -4.23 -8.81 11.50
CA LEU A 38 -3.17 -8.79 10.51
C LEU A 38 -3.77 -8.65 9.10
N ILE A 39 -4.80 -9.44 8.78
CA ILE A 39 -5.48 -9.39 7.48
C ILE A 39 -6.06 -8.00 7.23
N SER A 40 -6.75 -7.42 8.21
CA SER A 40 -7.35 -6.07 8.10
C SER A 40 -6.28 -4.99 7.89
N CYS A 41 -5.15 -5.08 8.61
CA CYS A 41 -4.03 -4.17 8.44
C CYS A 41 -3.37 -4.30 7.06
N LEU A 42 -3.24 -5.51 6.54
CA LEU A 42 -2.71 -5.76 5.19
C LEU A 42 -3.66 -5.23 4.11
N GLN A 43 -4.96 -5.48 4.24
CA GLN A 43 -5.98 -4.93 3.34
C GLN A 43 -5.94 -3.40 3.33
N PHE A 44 -5.78 -2.77 4.49
CA PHE A 44 -5.61 -1.32 4.58
C PHE A 44 -4.41 -0.85 3.77
N ILE A 45 -3.23 -1.45 3.98
CA ILE A 45 -2.00 -1.09 3.25
C ILE A 45 -2.18 -1.27 1.73
N ILE A 46 -2.75 -2.40 1.32
CA ILE A 46 -2.95 -2.73 -0.09
C ILE A 46 -3.97 -1.81 -0.77
N SER A 47 -4.92 -1.25 -0.01
CA SER A 47 -5.93 -0.34 -0.53
C SER A 47 -5.41 1.09 -0.72
N LEU A 48 -4.17 1.38 -0.31
CA LEU A 48 -3.62 2.73 -0.40
C LEU A 48 -3.41 3.13 -1.88
N PRO A 49 -3.69 4.39 -2.22
CA PRO A 49 -3.45 4.92 -3.55
C PRO A 49 -1.94 5.17 -3.77
N SER A 50 -1.47 5.07 -5.03
CA SER A 50 -0.05 5.12 -5.37
C SER A 50 0.67 6.38 -4.88
N GLU A 51 -0.04 7.50 -4.85
CA GLU A 51 0.41 8.82 -4.41
C GLU A 51 0.79 8.83 -2.92
N CYS A 52 0.20 7.96 -2.11
CA CYS A 52 0.53 7.86 -0.70
C CYS A 52 1.66 6.86 -0.42
N ILE A 53 2.08 6.00 -1.36
CA ILE A 53 3.07 4.91 -1.14
C ILE A 53 4.40 5.13 -1.89
N ASP A 54 4.41 5.94 -2.96
CA ASP A 54 5.54 6.15 -3.87
C ASP A 54 6.91 6.44 -3.22
N TYR A 55 6.99 7.33 -2.22
CA TYR A 55 8.27 7.76 -1.65
C TYR A 55 9.00 6.65 -0.87
N ASP A 56 8.27 5.73 -0.22
CA ASP A 56 8.83 4.74 0.71
C ASP A 56 8.36 3.32 0.37
N PHE A 57 8.10 3.03 -0.91
CA PHE A 57 7.50 1.76 -1.36
C PHE A 57 8.25 0.51 -0.86
N ALA A 58 9.58 0.60 -0.70
CA ALA A 58 10.42 -0.49 -0.18
C ALA A 58 9.97 -1.00 1.20
N ASP A 59 9.46 -0.13 2.08
CA ASP A 59 9.01 -0.49 3.43
C ASP A 59 7.70 -1.29 3.41
N TYR A 60 6.93 -1.20 2.32
CA TYR A 60 5.68 -1.90 2.12
C TYR A 60 5.87 -3.29 1.48
N VAL A 61 7.02 -3.54 0.85
CA VAL A 61 7.33 -4.83 0.18
C VAL A 61 7.13 -6.03 1.11
N PRO A 62 7.61 -6.04 2.37
CA PRO A 62 7.42 -7.18 3.27
C PRO A 62 5.94 -7.45 3.59
N ALA A 63 5.12 -6.39 3.70
CA ALA A 63 3.70 -6.52 3.93
C ALA A 63 2.99 -7.09 2.69
N ILE A 64 3.38 -6.66 1.49
CA ILE A 64 2.85 -7.19 0.23
C ILE A 64 3.20 -8.68 0.08
N GLN A 65 4.45 -9.07 0.34
CA GLN A 65 4.87 -10.47 0.34
C GLN A 65 4.06 -11.31 1.34
N LEU A 66 3.85 -10.79 2.55
CA LEU A 66 3.05 -11.47 3.58
C LEU A 66 1.60 -11.61 3.16
N ALA A 67 1.01 -10.58 2.55
CA ALA A 67 -0.35 -10.64 2.04
C ALA A 67 -0.52 -11.69 0.94
N LEU A 68 0.45 -11.82 0.02
CA LEU A 68 0.47 -12.88 -0.98
C LEU A 68 0.61 -14.27 -0.34
N SER A 69 1.46 -14.42 0.67
CA SER A 69 1.62 -15.68 1.40
C SER A 69 0.33 -16.10 2.11
N ILE A 70 -0.38 -15.16 2.76
CA ILE A 70 -1.70 -15.42 3.37
C ILE A 70 -2.74 -15.68 2.28
N GLY A 71 -2.61 -14.99 1.15
CA GLY A 71 -3.42 -15.13 -0.06
C GLY A 71 -3.49 -16.56 -0.60
N LEU A 72 -2.46 -17.39 -0.36
CA LEU A 72 -2.48 -18.83 -0.70
C LEU A 72 -3.58 -19.61 0.04
N THR A 73 -3.99 -19.13 1.21
CA THR A 73 -5.06 -19.72 2.02
C THR A 73 -6.34 -18.88 2.05
N TYR A 74 -6.24 -17.58 1.72
CA TYR A 74 -7.35 -16.64 1.71
C TYR A 74 -7.37 -15.83 0.40
N LEU A 75 -8.04 -16.39 -0.60
CA LEU A 75 -8.09 -15.87 -1.97
C LEU A 75 -8.51 -14.38 -2.10
N PRO A 76 -9.50 -13.86 -1.34
CA PRO A 76 -9.91 -12.46 -1.48
C PRO A 76 -8.77 -11.46 -1.24
N LEU A 77 -7.85 -11.77 -0.32
CA LEU A 77 -6.67 -10.94 -0.08
C LEU A 77 -5.67 -11.02 -1.23
N ALA A 78 -5.49 -12.21 -1.82
CA ALA A 78 -4.63 -12.38 -2.99
C ALA A 78 -5.15 -11.55 -4.17
N GLU A 79 -6.45 -11.66 -4.49
CA GLU A 79 -7.08 -10.89 -5.57
C GLU A 79 -6.93 -9.39 -5.33
N GLN A 80 -7.20 -8.91 -4.13
CA GLN A 80 -7.05 -7.51 -3.78
C GLN A 80 -5.58 -7.04 -3.93
N THR A 81 -4.62 -7.86 -3.50
CA THR A 81 -3.19 -7.55 -3.61
C THR A 81 -2.75 -7.44 -5.08
N ILE A 82 -3.16 -8.38 -5.92
CA ILE A 82 -2.84 -8.39 -7.36
C ILE A 82 -3.48 -7.18 -8.05
N ASN A 83 -4.75 -6.90 -7.78
CA ASN A 83 -5.45 -5.75 -8.35
C ASN A 83 -4.79 -4.42 -7.95
N SER A 84 -4.32 -4.28 -6.71
CA SER A 84 -3.59 -3.09 -6.28
C SER A 84 -2.20 -2.99 -6.91
N LEU A 85 -1.46 -4.10 -7.04
CA LEU A 85 -0.18 -4.14 -7.76
C LEU A 85 -0.34 -3.71 -9.22
N GLU A 86 -1.40 -4.16 -9.90
CA GLU A 86 -1.71 -3.73 -11.26
C GLU A 86 -1.95 -2.22 -11.32
N ARG A 87 -2.77 -1.67 -10.41
CA ARG A 87 -3.00 -0.21 -10.32
C ARG A 87 -1.72 0.58 -10.07
N TRP A 88 -0.87 0.11 -9.16
CA TRP A 88 0.40 0.78 -8.86
C TRP A 88 1.38 0.69 -10.04
N SER A 89 1.37 -0.41 -10.79
CA SER A 89 2.22 -0.57 -11.99
C SER A 89 1.85 0.40 -13.12
N GLN A 90 0.58 0.84 -13.18
CA GLN A 90 0.11 1.83 -14.14
C GLN A 90 0.47 3.27 -13.73
N SER A 91 0.87 3.49 -12.48
CA SER A 91 1.23 4.81 -11.96
C SER A 91 2.66 5.19 -12.38
N THR A 92 2.81 6.31 -13.08
CA THR A 92 4.13 6.81 -13.52
C THR A 92 5.01 7.25 -12.33
N ALA A 93 4.42 7.53 -11.18
CA ALA A 93 5.14 7.91 -9.97
C ALA A 93 5.88 6.73 -9.32
N LEU A 94 5.42 5.49 -9.57
CA LEU A 94 5.90 4.31 -8.86
C LEU A 94 6.63 3.37 -9.82
N ASN A 95 7.96 3.35 -9.73
CA ASN A 95 8.80 2.42 -10.50
C ASN A 95 8.75 1.00 -9.90
N LEU A 96 7.57 0.37 -9.97
CA LEU A 96 7.28 -0.97 -9.43
C LEU A 96 8.22 -2.03 -10.04
N SER A 97 8.72 -1.77 -11.26
CA SER A 97 9.69 -2.61 -11.99
C SER A 97 10.91 -3.01 -11.16
N ASN A 98 11.39 -2.14 -10.27
CA ASN A 98 12.56 -2.41 -9.43
C ASN A 98 12.27 -3.36 -8.25
N PHE A 99 10.99 -3.60 -7.95
CA PHE A 99 10.55 -4.37 -6.79
C PHE A 99 9.91 -5.71 -7.17
N TYR A 100 9.69 -5.99 -8.47
CA TYR A 100 9.11 -7.28 -8.89
C TYR A 100 9.96 -8.48 -8.48
N ASP A 101 11.30 -8.39 -8.56
CA ASP A 101 12.21 -9.46 -8.11
C ASP A 101 12.08 -9.77 -6.60
N GLN A 102 11.55 -8.82 -5.82
CA GLN A 102 11.32 -9.00 -4.39
C GLN A 102 9.88 -9.44 -4.12
N ILE A 103 8.89 -8.90 -4.84
CA ILE A 103 7.46 -9.16 -4.57
C ILE A 103 7.01 -10.51 -5.12
N LEU A 104 7.49 -10.90 -6.31
CA LEU A 104 7.12 -12.15 -6.95
C LEU A 104 8.16 -13.22 -6.60
N PRO A 105 7.81 -14.26 -5.84
CA PRO A 105 8.66 -15.43 -5.75
C PRO A 105 8.76 -16.09 -7.14
N TYR A 106 9.96 -16.53 -7.51
CA TYR A 106 10.22 -17.35 -8.69
C TYR A 106 9.37 -18.63 -8.71
#